data_AF-A0A1X7T0Z1-F1
#
_entry.id   AF-A0A1X7T0Z1-F1
#
_cell.length_a   1.000
_cell.length_b   1.000
_cell.length_c   1.000
_cell.angle_alpha   90.00
_cell.angle_beta   90.00
_cell.angle_gamma   90.00
#
_symmetry.space_group_name_H-M   'P 1'
#
loop_
_entity.id
_entity.type
_entity.pdbx_description
1 polymer ?
#
loop_
_entity_poly.entity_id
_entity_poly.type
_entity_poly.pdbx_seq_one_letter_code
_entity_poly.pdbx_strand_id
1 'polypeptide(L)'
;ANSPNCAHALFTAMPLCRKLGLPVASQKVVGPATTIVFLGILIDSVRQEVRLHDDKLTRLRHELRPGEISMPPLRGSFSHS
;
A
#
# COMPACT_ATOMS: atom_id res chain seq x y z
N ALA A 1 5.60 8.49 -19.30
CA ALA A 1 5.64 7.02 -19.43
C ALA A 1 4.50 6.57 -20.34
N ASN A 2 4.76 6.41 -21.65
CA ASN A 2 3.76 5.94 -22.64
C ASN A 2 4.37 4.78 -23.45
N SER A 3 4.81 3.73 -22.76
CA SER A 3 5.32 2.55 -23.44
C SER A 3 4.15 1.72 -23.96
N PRO A 4 4.09 1.40 -25.28
CA PRO A 4 3.03 0.57 -25.85
C PRO A 4 3.03 -0.85 -25.25
N ASN A 5 4.15 -1.28 -24.67
CA ASN A 5 4.34 -2.62 -24.12
C ASN A 5 3.42 -2.89 -22.92
N CYS A 6 3.12 -1.89 -22.08
CA CYS A 6 2.27 -2.08 -20.90
C CYS A 6 0.81 -2.37 -21.30
N ALA A 7 0.29 -1.63 -22.29
CA ALA A 7 -1.05 -1.86 -22.83
C ALA A 7 -1.15 -3.23 -23.49
N HIS A 8 -0.13 -3.58 -24.29
CA HIS A 8 -0.07 -4.88 -24.94
C HIS A 8 0.00 -6.04 -23.94
N ALA A 9 0.84 -5.94 -22.91
CA ALA A 9 0.95 -6.95 -21.85
C ALA A 9 -0.40 -7.15 -21.14
N LEU A 10 -1.12 -6.08 -20.82
CA LEU A 10 -2.44 -6.16 -20.21
C LEU A 10 -3.46 -6.83 -21.15
N PHE A 11 -3.47 -6.45 -22.43
CA PHE A 11 -4.35 -7.03 -23.43
C PHE A 11 -4.12 -8.53 -23.62
N THR A 12 -2.87 -8.98 -23.49
CA THR A 12 -2.50 -10.40 -23.57
C THR A 12 -2.81 -11.17 -22.28
N ALA A 13 -2.58 -10.57 -21.11
CA ALA A 13 -2.80 -11.22 -19.81
C ALA A 13 -4.28 -11.46 -19.51
N MET A 14 -5.18 -10.53 -19.89
CA MET A 14 -6.60 -10.62 -19.55
C MET A 14 -7.30 -11.87 -20.14
N PRO A 15 -7.18 -12.18 -21.45
CA PRO A 15 -7.68 -13.43 -22.01
C PRO A 15 -7.01 -14.67 -21.43
N LEU A 16 -5.72 -14.60 -21.10
CA LEU A 16 -5.00 -15.73 -20.49
C LEU A 16 -5.60 -16.08 -19.12
N CYS A 17 -5.81 -15.09 -18.25
CA CYS A 17 -6.47 -15.31 -16.96
C CYS A 17 -7.84 -15.96 -17.12
N ARG A 18 -8.64 -15.52 -18.09
CA ARG A 18 -9.94 -16.14 -18.41
C ARG A 18 -9.80 -17.59 -18.85
N LYS A 19 -8.84 -17.89 -19.75
CA LYS A 19 -8.56 -19.27 -20.21
C LYS A 19 -8.12 -20.19 -19.07
N LEU A 20 -7.38 -19.65 -18.10
CA LEU A 20 -6.92 -20.38 -16.92
C LEU A 20 -8.00 -20.50 -15.82
N GLY A 21 -9.19 -19.93 -16.02
CA GLY A 21 -10.25 -19.91 -15.02
C GLY A 21 -9.96 -19.00 -13.81
N LEU A 22 -9.01 -18.08 -13.93
CA LEU A 22 -8.67 -17.14 -12.86
C LEU A 22 -9.68 -15.99 -12.81
N PRO A 23 -10.28 -15.70 -11.64
CA PRO A 23 -11.22 -14.60 -11.51
C PRO A 23 -10.49 -13.27 -11.60
N VAL A 24 -10.90 -12.42 -12.55
CA VAL A 24 -10.41 -11.05 -12.69
C VAL A 24 -11.56 -10.08 -12.53
N ALA A 25 -11.54 -9.30 -11.45
CA ALA A 25 -12.49 -8.22 -11.24
C ALA A 25 -12.12 -7.04 -12.16
N SER A 26 -12.93 -6.78 -13.19
CA SER A 26 -12.70 -5.68 -14.15
C SER A 26 -12.54 -4.32 -13.47
N GLN A 27 -13.27 -4.09 -12.37
CA GLN A 27 -13.20 -2.87 -11.57
C GLN A 27 -11.85 -2.66 -10.86
N LYS A 28 -11.04 -3.72 -10.74
CA LYS A 28 -9.71 -3.69 -10.13
C LYS A 28 -8.59 -3.69 -11.17
N VAL A 29 -8.92 -3.82 -12.46
CA VAL A 29 -7.93 -3.78 -13.53
C VAL A 29 -7.57 -2.33 -13.78
N VAL A 30 -6.28 -2.03 -13.64
CA VAL A 30 -5.73 -0.71 -13.93
C VAL A 30 -4.99 -0.80 -15.27
N GLY A 31 -5.29 0.11 -16.19
CA GLY A 31 -4.56 0.24 -17.43
C GLY A 31 -3.12 0.72 -17.20
N PRO A 32 -2.38 1.04 -18.28
CA PRO A 32 -1.19 1.86 -18.14
C PRO A 32 -1.55 3.15 -17.39
N ALA A 33 -0.98 3.32 -16.21
CA ALA A 33 -1.24 4.46 -15.35
C ALA A 33 0.08 4.97 -14.80
N THR A 34 0.21 6.29 -14.72
CA THR A 34 1.36 6.93 -14.07
C THR A 34 1.22 6.97 -12.55
N THR A 35 0.00 6.77 -12.06
CA THR A 35 -0.35 6.79 -10.64
C THR A 35 -1.17 5.55 -10.30
N ILE A 36 -0.71 4.77 -9.31
CA ILE A 36 -1.34 3.50 -8.91
C ILE A 36 -1.32 3.37 -7.38
N VAL A 37 -2.37 2.80 -6.82
CA VAL A 37 -2.40 2.38 -5.41
C VAL A 37 -2.00 0.92 -5.31
N PHE A 38 -0.88 0.64 -4.64
CA PHE A 38 -0.39 -0.72 -4.40
C PHE A 38 -0.09 -0.91 -2.92
N LEU A 39 -0.63 -1.98 -2.32
CA LEU A 39 -0.56 -2.24 -0.86
C LEU A 39 -0.96 -1.03 0.00
N GLY A 40 -1.87 -0.22 -0.53
CA GLY A 40 -2.39 0.95 0.16
C GLY A 40 -1.53 2.22 0.08
N ILE A 41 -0.44 2.17 -0.67
CA ILE A 41 0.47 3.28 -0.92
C ILE A 41 0.27 3.76 -2.36
N LEU A 42 0.25 5.07 -2.56
CA LEU A 42 0.15 5.69 -3.88
C LEU A 42 1.55 5.85 -4.47
N ILE A 43 1.76 5.27 -5.64
CA ILE A 43 3.00 5.34 -6.42
C ILE A 43 2.76 6.29 -7.59
N ASP A 44 3.58 7.33 -7.70
CA ASP A 44 3.55 8.30 -8.81
C ASP A 44 4.88 8.25 -9.57
N SER A 45 4.82 7.70 -10.79
CA SER A 45 5.99 7.54 -11.65
C SER A 45 6.40 8.83 -12.39
N VAL A 46 5.53 9.83 -12.49
CA VAL A 46 5.86 11.12 -13.11
C VAL A 46 6.62 11.98 -12.12
N ARG A 47 6.14 12.03 -10.87
CA ARG A 47 6.79 12.76 -9.79
C ARG A 47 7.94 11.99 -9.14
N GLN A 48 8.06 10.69 -9.42
CA GLN A 48 9.01 9.78 -8.79
C GLN A 48 8.86 9.77 -7.26
N GLU A 49 7.61 9.81 -6.80
CA GLU A 49 7.25 9.89 -5.39
C GLU A 49 6.38 8.69 -4.99
N VAL A 50 6.48 8.33 -3.70
CA VAL A 50 5.64 7.33 -3.06
C VAL A 50 4.98 8.01 -1.86
N ARG A 51 3.64 8.02 -1.82
CA ARG A 51 2.87 8.73 -0.79
C ARG A 51 1.89 7.80 -0.11
N LEU A 52 1.66 8.07 1.17
CA LEU A 52 0.52 7.51 1.88
C LEU A 52 -0.72 8.37 1.60
N HIS A 53 -1.91 7.77 1.52
CA HIS A 53 -3.15 8.55 1.47
C HIS A 53 -3.39 9.29 2.78
N ASP A 54 -4.06 10.44 2.70
CA ASP A 54 -4.27 11.34 3.83
C ASP A 54 -5.05 10.69 4.98
N ASP A 55 -6.00 9.81 4.67
CA ASP A 55 -6.77 9.03 5.65
C ASP A 55 -5.86 8.14 6.50
N LYS A 56 -4.95 7.41 5.84
CA LYS A 56 -3.98 6.52 6.49
C LYS A 56 -2.92 7.30 7.24
N LEU A 57 -2.45 8.41 6.68
CA LEU A 57 -1.49 9.29 7.36
C LEU A 57 -2.09 9.92 8.61
N THR A 58 -3.36 10.33 8.55
CA THR A 58 -4.11 10.86 9.69
C THR A 58 -4.29 9.81 10.77
N ARG A 59 -4.65 8.58 10.39
CA ARG A 59 -4.73 7.44 11.32
C ARG A 59 -3.39 7.16 11.99
N LEU A 60 -2.30 7.06 11.22
CA LEU A 60 -0.96 6.85 11.80
C LEU A 60 -0.56 7.98 12.74
N ARG A 61 -0.82 9.24 12.37
CA ARG A 61 -0.57 10.38 13.26
C ARG A 61 -1.39 10.33 14.54
N HIS A 62 -2.60 9.78 14.50
CA HIS A 62 -3.42 9.55 15.68
C HIS A 62 -2.82 8.43 16.56
N GLU A 63 -2.43 7.31 15.96
CA GLU A 63 -1.82 6.17 16.67
C GLU A 63 -0.43 6.51 17.26
N LEU A 64 0.31 7.42 16.63
CA LEU A 64 1.63 7.88 17.08
C LEU A 64 1.57 9.04 18.09
N ARG A 65 0.39 9.51 18.50
CA ARG A 65 0.32 10.58 19.49
C ARG A 65 1.00 10.11 20.78
N PRO A 66 1.96 10.87 21.32
CA PRO A 66 2.52 10.59 22.64
C PRO A 66 1.46 10.91 23.69
N GLY A 67 0.59 9.93 23.93
CA GLY A 67 -0.47 9.93 24.93
C GLY A 67 -0.82 8.47 25.21
N GLU A 68 -0.25 7.96 26.29
CA GLU A 68 -0.60 6.66 26.90
C GLU A 68 -0.15 5.37 26.18
N ILE A 69 1.15 5.28 25.82
CA ILE A 69 1.82 3.99 26.03
C ILE A 69 2.06 3.91 27.53
N SER A 70 1.11 3.34 28.27
CA SER A 70 1.35 2.90 29.64
C SER A 70 2.51 1.91 29.59
N MET A 71 3.72 2.39 29.87
CA MET A 71 4.83 1.50 30.17
C MET A 71 4.44 0.78 31.47
N PRO A 72 4.28 -0.56 31.47
CA PRO A 72 4.08 -1.27 32.73
C PRO A 72 5.30 -0.98 33.62
N PRO A 73 5.10 -0.73 34.92
CA PRO A 73 6.21 -0.44 35.82
C PRO A 73 7.19 -1.62 35.76
N LEU A 74 8.47 -1.31 35.50
CA LEU A 74 9.56 -2.27 35.63
C LEU A 74 9.58 -2.75 37.09
N ARG A 75 8.97 -3.91 37.34
CA ARG A 75 8.95 -4.56 38.65
C ARG A 75 10.35 -5.09 38.92
N GLY A 76 11.16 -4.27 39.57
CA GLY A 76 12.54 -4.59 39.94
C GLY A 76 13.04 -3.64 41.00
N SER A 77 12.38 -3.61 42.16
CA SER A 77 12.94 -3.02 43.37
C SER A 77 14.18 -3.82 43.77
N PHE A 78 15.35 -3.21 43.61
CA PHE A 78 16.55 -3.60 44.34
C PHE A 78 16.24 -3.53 45.84
N SER A 79 16.08 -4.69 46.48
CA SER A 79 16.24 -4.81 47.93
C SER A 79 17.70 -5.17 48.20
N HIS A 80 18.47 -4.17 48.63
CA HIS A 80 19.73 -4.38 49.33
C HIS A 80 19.45 -5.12 50.64
N SER A 81 20.12 -6.23 50.85
CA SER A 81 20.43 -6.81 52.17
C SER A 81 21.75 -7.53 52.05
#